data_AF-A0A259BH57-F1
#
_entry.id   AF-A0A259BH57-F1
#
_cell.length_a   1.000
_cell.length_b   1.000
_cell.length_c   1.000
_cell.angle_alpha   90.00
_cell.angle_beta   90.00
_cell.angle_gamma   90.00
#
_symmetry.space_group_name_H-M   'P 1'
#
loop_
_entity.id
_entity.type
_entity.pdbx_description
1 polymer ?
#
loop_
_entity_poly.entity_id
_entity_poly.type
_entity_poly.pdbx_seq_one_letter_code
_entity_poly.pdbx_strand_id
1 'polypeptide(L)'
;MSASDPRAAARLRARAAREAMSPEEDAAITAAAAADPDNPPLTDADFARMAPAPRRGRGPGKAPVKAQVTLRLDPDVLERFRAEGPGWQARINAALRKAAGL
;
A
#
# COMPACT_ATOMS: atom_id res chain seq x y z
N MET A 1 -23.71 6.04 8.13
CA MET A 1 -22.88 5.17 8.99
C MET A 1 -21.42 5.39 8.62
N SER A 2 -20.65 6.09 9.45
CA SER A 2 -19.25 6.43 9.15
C SER A 2 -18.40 5.17 9.28
N ALA A 3 -17.78 4.73 8.18
CA ALA A 3 -16.85 3.61 8.21
C ALA A 3 -15.60 4.02 9.00
N SER A 4 -15.28 3.28 10.06
CA SER A 4 -14.06 3.46 10.86
C SER A 4 -12.84 3.50 9.93
N ASP A 5 -11.94 4.48 10.10
CA ASP A 5 -10.72 4.59 9.29
C ASP A 5 -9.87 3.32 9.49
N PRO A 6 -9.74 2.44 8.49
CA PRO A 6 -9.01 1.19 8.62
C PRO A 6 -7.53 1.42 8.94
N ARG A 7 -6.98 2.60 8.61
CA ARG A 7 -5.60 2.96 8.94
C ARG A 7 -5.44 3.35 10.41
N ALA A 8 -6.47 3.91 11.04
CA ALA A 8 -6.46 4.20 12.47
C ALA A 8 -6.40 2.90 13.29
N ALA A 9 -7.21 1.90 12.93
CA ALA A 9 -7.19 0.58 13.56
C ALA A 9 -5.83 -0.12 13.39
N ALA A 10 -5.21 -0.01 12.21
CA ALA A 10 -3.88 -0.58 11.95
C ALA A 10 -2.79 0.06 12.83
N ARG A 11 -2.82 1.39 13.04
CA ARG A 11 -1.86 2.09 13.90
C ARG A 11 -1.98 1.67 15.37
N LEU A 12 -3.21 1.50 15.87
CA LEU A 12 -3.44 1.04 17.25
C LEU A 12 -2.88 -0.36 17.47
N ARG A 13 -3.11 -1.28 16.52
CA ARG A 13 -2.53 -2.63 16.57
C ARG A 13 -1.00 -2.61 16.55
N ALA A 14 -0.40 -1.81 15.68
CA ALA A 14 1.06 -1.69 15.62
C ALA A 14 1.66 -1.14 16.92
N ARG A 15 1.00 -0.16 17.55
CA ARG A 15 1.43 0.39 18.84
C ARG A 15 1.31 -0.64 19.96
N ALA A 16 0.17 -1.31 20.08
CA ALA A 16 -0.06 -2.35 21.08
C ALA A 16 0.94 -3.50 20.94
N ALA A 17 1.26 -3.92 19.70
CA ALA A 17 2.28 -4.93 19.44
C ALA A 17 3.68 -4.50 19.91
N ARG A 18 4.03 -3.21 19.74
CA ARG A 18 5.32 -2.68 20.22
C ARG A 18 5.38 -2.60 21.74
N GLU A 19 4.28 -2.23 22.39
CA GLU A 19 4.18 -2.14 23.86
C GLU A 19 4.16 -3.53 24.53
N ALA A 20 3.70 -4.56 23.82
CA ALA A 20 3.66 -5.94 24.33
C ALA A 20 5.00 -6.70 24.20
N MET A 21 6.00 -6.15 23.49
CA MET A 21 7.29 -6.80 23.30
C MET A 21 8.11 -6.74 24.60
N SER A 22 8.38 -7.90 25.20
CA SER A 22 9.15 -7.98 26.44
C SER A 22 10.66 -7.82 26.21
N PRO A 23 11.42 -7.29 27.18
CA PRO A 23 12.88 -7.23 27.11
C PRO A 23 13.52 -8.61 26.95
N GLU A 24 12.94 -9.65 27.55
CA GLU A 24 13.42 -11.02 27.47
C GLU A 24 13.27 -11.59 26.05
N GLU A 25 12.13 -11.34 25.40
CA GLU A 25 11.92 -11.75 24.00
C GLU A 25 12.83 -10.98 23.05
N ASP A 26 13.01 -9.68 23.25
CA ASP A 26 13.92 -8.86 22.44
C ASP A 26 15.38 -9.35 22.55
N ALA A 27 15.82 -9.67 23.77
CA ALA A 27 17.14 -10.24 24.01
C ALA A 27 17.31 -11.62 23.35
N ALA A 28 16.29 -12.49 23.44
CA ALA A 28 16.32 -13.81 22.80
C ALA A 28 16.37 -13.71 21.26
N ILE A 29 15.61 -12.80 20.66
CA ILE A 29 15.64 -12.53 19.21
C ILE A 29 17.02 -12.00 18.79
N THR A 30 17.59 -11.07 19.56
CA THR A 30 18.91 -10.50 19.30
C THR A 30 20.01 -11.57 19.38
N ALA A 31 19.97 -12.42 20.40
CA ALA A 31 20.92 -13.52 20.54
C ALA A 31 20.82 -14.54 19.39
N ALA A 32 19.60 -14.87 18.96
CA ALA A 32 19.37 -15.76 17.82
C ALA A 32 19.93 -15.17 16.52
N ALA A 33 19.72 -13.88 16.27
CA ALA A 33 20.28 -13.21 15.09
C ALA A 33 21.82 -13.17 15.13
N ALA A 34 22.42 -12.90 16.29
CA ALA A 34 23.87 -12.87 16.45
C ALA A 34 24.55 -14.24 16.27
N ALA A 35 23.83 -15.34 16.52
CA ALA A 35 24.31 -16.69 16.35
C ALA A 35 24.21 -17.20 14.89
N ASP A 36 23.49 -16.50 14.02
CA ASP A 36 23.34 -16.85 12.59
C ASP A 36 24.51 -16.28 11.77
N PRO A 37 25.42 -17.13 11.24
CA PRO A 37 26.58 -16.67 10.48
C PRO A 37 26.21 -16.08 9.10
N ASP A 38 25.04 -16.43 8.54
CA ASP A 38 24.61 -15.98 7.21
C ASP A 38 23.81 -14.67 7.27
N ASN A 39 23.31 -14.28 8.45
CA ASN A 39 22.48 -13.10 8.63
C ASN A 39 22.72 -12.40 10.00
N PRO A 40 23.96 -11.94 10.28
CA PRO A 40 24.25 -11.23 11.51
C PRO A 40 23.55 -9.86 11.56
N PRO A 41 23.25 -9.31 12.75
CA PRO A 41 22.78 -7.95 12.89
C PRO A 41 23.77 -6.95 12.27
N LEU A 42 23.23 -5.93 11.62
CA LEU A 42 24.04 -4.85 11.05
C LEU A 42 24.72 -4.05 12.17
N THR A 43 26.02 -3.79 12.01
CA THR A 43 26.75 -2.90 12.91
C THR A 43 26.54 -1.42 12.53
N ASP A 44 26.84 -0.51 13.45
CA ASP A 44 26.85 0.93 13.17
C ASP A 44 27.77 1.29 12.00
N ALA A 45 28.90 0.60 11.87
CA ALA A 45 29.82 0.78 10.76
C ALA A 45 29.21 0.31 9.43
N ASP A 46 28.40 -0.75 9.43
CA ASP A 46 27.68 -1.20 8.24
C ASP A 46 26.65 -0.16 7.82
N PHE A 47 25.85 0.34 8.78
CA PHE A 47 24.89 1.42 8.54
C PHE A 47 25.55 2.68 7.99
N ALA A 48 26.71 3.09 8.53
CA ALA A 48 27.45 4.26 8.06
C ALA A 48 27.94 4.12 6.59
N ARG A 49 28.17 2.88 6.13
CA ARG A 49 28.61 2.60 4.74
C ARG A 49 27.43 2.38 3.78
N MET A 50 26.20 2.24 4.28
CA MET A 50 25.04 2.04 3.43
C MET A 50 24.72 3.30 2.62
N ALA A 51 24.70 3.16 1.30
CA ALA A 51 24.12 4.18 0.45
C ALA A 51 22.58 4.12 0.55
N PRO A 52 21.89 5.27 0.55
CA PRO A 52 20.43 5.27 0.48
C PRO A 52 19.98 4.49 -0.75
N ALA A 53 19.13 3.49 -0.54
CA ALA A 53 18.57 2.74 -1.64
C ALA A 53 17.91 3.71 -2.63
N PRO A 54 18.16 3.59 -3.95
CA PRO A 54 17.44 4.39 -4.93
C PRO A 54 15.96 4.18 -4.65
N ARG A 55 15.20 5.28 -4.55
CA ARG A 55 13.76 5.22 -4.32
C ARG A 55 13.14 4.36 -5.43
N ARG A 56 12.93 3.07 -5.16
CA ARG A 56 12.11 2.18 -5.98
C ARG A 56 10.67 2.60 -5.73
N GLY A 57 10.30 3.76 -6.27
CA GLY A 57 8.92 4.00 -6.62
C GLY A 57 8.48 2.86 -7.53
N ARG A 58 7.19 2.54 -7.52
CA ARG A 58 6.63 1.69 -8.57
C ARG A 58 7.02 2.36 -9.90
N GLY A 59 7.81 1.65 -10.71
CA GLY A 59 8.30 2.20 -11.98
C GLY A 59 7.15 2.74 -12.83
N PRO A 60 7.43 3.62 -13.81
CA PRO A 60 6.39 4.18 -14.68
C PRO A 60 5.47 3.05 -15.16
N GLY A 61 4.15 3.23 -14.98
CA GLY A 61 3.17 2.20 -15.29
C GLY A 61 3.34 1.73 -16.74
N LYS A 62 3.53 0.42 -16.95
CA LYS A 62 3.68 -0.16 -18.29
C LYS A 62 2.37 -0.01 -19.10
N ALA A 63 2.47 0.53 -20.32
CA ALA A 63 1.41 0.70 -21.33
C ALA A 63 0.30 1.72 -20.94
N PRO A 64 -0.46 2.29 -21.92
CA PRO A 64 -0.94 3.68 -21.86
C PRO A 64 -1.68 3.97 -20.55
N VAL A 65 -1.09 4.89 -19.78
CA VAL A 65 -1.66 5.37 -18.53
C VAL A 65 -3.01 5.99 -18.87
N LYS A 66 -4.08 5.49 -18.25
CA LYS A 66 -5.41 6.09 -18.37
C LYS A 66 -5.27 7.59 -18.11
N ALA A 67 -5.68 8.42 -19.06
CA ALA A 67 -5.66 9.86 -18.87
C ALA A 67 -6.68 10.24 -17.81
N GLN A 68 -6.25 10.97 -16.78
CA GLN A 68 -7.17 11.60 -15.84
C GLN A 68 -7.74 12.85 -16.50
N VAL A 69 -9.05 12.87 -16.71
CA VAL A 69 -9.77 14.00 -17.30
C VAL A 69 -10.94 14.39 -16.41
N THR A 70 -11.32 15.66 -16.45
CA THR A 70 -12.55 16.16 -15.82
C THR A 70 -13.67 16.10 -16.86
N LEU A 71 -14.63 15.18 -16.66
CA LEU A 71 -15.80 15.00 -17.53
C LEU A 71 -17.08 15.19 -16.70
N ARG A 72 -18.07 15.89 -17.25
CA ARG A 72 -19.42 15.96 -16.69
C ARG A 72 -20.25 14.83 -17.27
N LEU A 73 -20.92 14.08 -16.39
CA LEU A 73 -21.84 13.00 -16.72
C LEU A 73 -23.18 13.31 -16.08
N ASP A 74 -24.26 12.83 -16.68
CA ASP A 74 -25.58 12.96 -16.09
C ASP A 74 -25.64 12.25 -14.73
N PRO A 75 -26.36 12.79 -13.73
CA PRO A 75 -26.38 12.23 -12.38
C PRO A 75 -26.89 10.78 -12.33
N ASP A 76 -27.90 10.44 -13.12
CA ASP A 76 -28.49 9.11 -13.18
C ASP A 76 -27.51 8.05 -13.70
N VAL A 77 -26.69 8.38 -14.71
CA VAL A 77 -25.60 7.54 -15.20
C VAL A 77 -24.59 7.30 -14.09
N LEU A 78 -24.19 8.35 -13.37
CA LEU A 78 -23.20 8.25 -12.31
C LEU A 78 -23.71 7.38 -11.15
N GLU A 79 -24.95 7.60 -10.70
CA GLU A 79 -25.59 6.82 -9.64
C GLU A 79 -25.71 5.35 -10.02
N ARG A 80 -26.14 5.05 -11.26
CA ARG A 80 -26.24 3.69 -11.77
C ARG A 80 -24.92 2.93 -11.63
N PHE A 81 -23.80 3.51 -12.07
CA PHE A 81 -22.51 2.82 -11.97
C PHE A 81 -22.02 2.75 -10.52
N ARG A 82 -22.17 3.81 -9.71
CA ARG A 82 -21.75 3.82 -8.29
C ARG A 82 -22.47 2.77 -7.46
N ALA A 83 -23.76 2.52 -7.73
CA ALA A 83 -24.55 1.51 -7.05
C ALA A 83 -23.99 0.08 -7.20
N GLU A 84 -23.22 -0.19 -8.26
CA GLU A 84 -22.54 -1.48 -8.48
C GLU A 84 -21.29 -1.66 -7.57
N GLY A 85 -20.96 -0.67 -6.73
CA GLY A 85 -19.91 -0.76 -5.71
C GLY A 85 -18.48 -0.60 -6.27
N PRO A 86 -17.47 -1.15 -5.57
CA PRO A 86 -16.07 -1.06 -5.99
C PRO A 86 -15.85 -1.48 -7.45
N GLY A 87 -15.01 -0.73 -8.18
CA GLY A 87 -14.73 -0.97 -9.59
C GLY A 87 -15.68 -0.29 -10.58
N TRP A 88 -16.65 0.52 -10.13
CA TRP A 88 -17.59 1.22 -11.01
C TRP A 88 -16.91 2.09 -12.07
N GLN A 89 -15.78 2.73 -11.73
CA GLN A 89 -14.98 3.53 -12.68
C GLN A 89 -14.40 2.68 -13.82
N ALA A 90 -14.06 1.41 -13.55
CA ALA A 90 -13.60 0.49 -14.59
C ALA A 90 -14.75 0.07 -15.50
N ARG A 91 -15.95 -0.14 -14.93
CA ARG A 91 -17.16 -0.52 -15.67
C ARG A 91 -17.67 0.60 -16.58
N ILE A 92 -17.72 1.84 -16.08
CA ILE A 92 -18.09 2.98 -16.93
C ILE A 92 -17.07 3.20 -18.07
N ASN A 93 -15.78 3.04 -17.79
CA ASN A 93 -14.76 3.10 -18.85
C ASN A 93 -14.94 1.99 -19.89
N ALA A 94 -15.30 0.76 -19.48
CA ALA A 94 -15.59 -0.33 -20.42
C ALA A 94 -16.84 -0.03 -21.29
N ALA A 95 -17.89 0.58 -20.71
CA ALA A 95 -19.06 1.01 -21.46
C ALA A 95 -18.71 2.09 -22.50
N LEU A 96 -17.89 3.08 -22.13
CA LEU A 96 -17.42 4.12 -23.05
C LEU A 96 -16.59 3.54 -24.20
N ARG A 97 -15.71 2.56 -23.91
CA ARG A 97 -14.95 1.85 -24.96
C ARG A 97 -15.87 1.13 -25.93
N LYS A 98 -16.82 0.34 -25.41
CA LYS A 98 -17.81 -0.36 -26.22
C LYS A 98 -18.61 0.60 -27.11
N ALA A 99 -19.06 1.74 -26.56
CA ALA A 99 -19.79 2.75 -27.31
C ALA A 99 -18.93 3.42 -28.41
N ALA A 100 -17.62 3.55 -28.17
CA ALA A 100 -16.66 4.08 -29.13
C ALA A 100 -16.11 3.03 -30.13
N GLY A 101 -16.51 1.75 -30.02
CA GLY A 101 -15.99 0.67 -30.84
C GLY A 101 -14.54 0.25 -30.51
N LEU A 102 -14.11 0.43 -29.25
CA LEU A 102 -12.77 0.13 -28.72
C LEU A 102 -12.72 -1.09 -27.79
#